data_AF-A0AAJ2H488-F1
#
_entry.id   AF-A0AAJ2H488-F1
#
_cell.length_a   1.000
_cell.length_b   1.000
_cell.length_c   1.000
_cell.angle_alpha   90.00
_cell.angle_beta   90.00
_cell.angle_gamma   90.00
#
_symmetry.space_group_name_H-M   'P 1'
#
loop_
_entity.id
_entity.type
_entity.pdbx_description
1 polymer ?
#
loop_
_entity_poly.entity_id
_entity_poly.type
_entity_poly.pdbx_seq_one_letter_code
_entity_poly.pdbx_strand_id
1 'polypeptide(L)'
;ASELQAQLTELLARFDGQARRAGFSAENIHDVKYAFCALVDETIMVQQSPSVDSVKASWELSPLQLKLFGSQLAGEQFFTVLENLRAQGVERLPALEVFHYCLLLGFQGKYRLEAPEKINYLIARLGDEIDFLKGKKRD
;
A
#
# COMPACT_ATOMS: atom_id res chain seq x y z
N ALA A 1 18.87 0.54 8.84
CA ALA A 1 18.17 0.26 7.57
C ALA A 1 18.07 -1.25 7.29
N SER A 2 19.20 -1.97 7.21
CA SER A 2 19.21 -3.42 6.94
C SER A 2 18.38 -4.25 7.91
N GLU A 3 18.49 -3.98 9.22
CA GLU A 3 17.70 -4.68 10.25
C GLU A 3 16.19 -4.48 10.06
N LEU A 4 15.75 -3.23 9.86
CA LEU A 4 14.35 -2.91 9.58
C LEU A 4 13.85 -3.61 8.30
N GLN A 5 14.65 -3.65 7.23
CA GLN A 5 14.30 -4.36 6.01
C GLN A 5 14.14 -5.87 6.26
N ALA A 6 15.03 -6.48 7.05
CA ALA A 6 14.94 -7.89 7.40
C ALA A 6 13.66 -8.18 8.19
N GLN A 7 13.36 -7.37 9.21
CA GLN A 7 12.14 -7.50 10.02
C GLN A 7 10.87 -7.37 9.17
N LEU A 8 10.82 -6.41 8.25
CA LEU A 8 9.66 -6.23 7.35
C LEU A 8 9.54 -7.37 6.34
N THR A 9 10.65 -7.89 5.83
CA THR A 9 10.64 -9.03 4.91
C THR A 9 10.12 -10.28 5.60
N GLU A 10 10.56 -10.54 6.84
CA GLU A 10 10.06 -11.64 7.65
C GLU A 10 8.58 -11.47 7.98
N LEU A 11 8.15 -10.25 8.33
CA LEU A 11 6.74 -9.94 8.57
C LEU A 11 5.89 -10.25 7.33
N LEU A 12 6.34 -9.86 6.14
CA LEU A 12 5.63 -10.13 4.88
C LEU A 12 5.59 -11.62 4.54
N ALA A 13 6.65 -12.37 4.85
CA ALA A 13 6.68 -13.82 4.68
C ALA A 13 5.69 -14.53 5.62
N ARG A 14 5.63 -14.09 6.89
CA ARG A 14 4.67 -14.59 7.87
C ARG A 14 3.23 -14.26 7.47
N PHE A 15 2.98 -13.03 7.01
CA PHE A 15 1.70 -12.60 6.47
C PHE A 15 1.26 -13.51 5.32
N ASP A 16 2.13 -13.76 4.34
CA ASP A 16 1.84 -14.60 3.17
C ASP A 16 1.37 -16.01 3.59
N GLY A 17 2.12 -16.66 4.48
CA GLY A 17 1.76 -17.98 4.99
C GLY A 17 0.49 -18.01 5.85
N GLN A 18 0.15 -16.92 6.55
CA GLN A 18 -1.10 -16.82 7.31
C GLN A 18 -2.29 -16.58 6.37
N ALA A 19 -2.16 -15.66 5.40
CA ALA A 19 -3.21 -15.32 4.46
C ALA A 19 -3.58 -16.50 3.55
N ARG A 20 -2.59 -17.28 3.08
CA ARG A 20 -2.86 -18.53 2.34
C ARG A 20 -3.65 -19.53 3.17
N ARG A 21 -3.28 -19.72 4.44
CA ARG A 21 -4.00 -20.63 5.36
C ARG A 21 -5.42 -20.16 5.68
N ALA A 22 -5.66 -18.84 5.65
CA ALA A 22 -6.98 -18.25 5.78
C ALA A 22 -7.82 -18.29 4.49
N GLY A 23 -7.27 -18.80 3.38
CA GLY A 23 -8.00 -18.99 2.12
C GLY A 23 -7.99 -17.78 1.18
N PHE A 24 -7.16 -16.76 1.43
CA PHE A 24 -7.04 -15.62 0.50
C PHE A 24 -6.33 -16.03 -0.80
N SER A 25 -6.81 -15.48 -1.92
CA SER A 25 -6.20 -15.72 -3.24
C SER A 25 -4.77 -15.20 -3.30
N ALA A 26 -3.94 -15.85 -4.12
CA ALA A 26 -2.55 -15.43 -4.31
C ALA A 26 -2.44 -13.98 -4.83
N GLU A 27 -3.41 -13.55 -5.64
CA GLU A 27 -3.48 -12.20 -6.19
C GLU A 27 -3.84 -11.16 -5.10
N ASN A 28 -4.76 -11.46 -4.17
CA ASN A 28 -5.02 -10.58 -3.02
C ASN A 28 -3.76 -10.44 -2.15
N ILE A 29 -3.08 -11.56 -1.89
CA ILE A 29 -1.84 -11.57 -1.09
C ILE A 29 -0.75 -10.75 -1.77
N HIS A 30 -0.59 -10.90 -3.08
CA HIS A 30 0.37 -10.15 -3.88
C HIS A 30 0.12 -8.64 -3.80
N ASP A 31 -1.11 -8.20 -4.08
CA ASP A 31 -1.44 -6.77 -4.15
C ASP A 31 -1.37 -6.10 -2.77
N VAL A 32 -1.78 -6.80 -1.72
CA VAL A 32 -1.65 -6.31 -0.34
C VAL A 32 -0.18 -6.11 0.05
N LYS A 33 0.69 -7.07 -0.26
CA LYS A 33 2.14 -6.93 -0.02
C LYS A 33 2.70 -5.75 -0.82
N TYR A 34 2.25 -5.59 -2.05
CA TYR A 34 2.67 -4.50 -2.92
C TYR A 34 2.31 -3.13 -2.33
N ALA A 35 1.05 -2.94 -1.93
CA ALA A 35 0.55 -1.71 -1.31
C ALA A 35 1.30 -1.39 0.00
N PHE A 36 1.52 -2.38 0.85
CA PHE A 36 2.27 -2.20 2.08
C PHE A 36 3.72 -1.75 1.82
N CYS A 37 4.41 -2.36 0.85
CA CYS A 37 5.76 -1.95 0.49
C CYS A 37 5.78 -0.51 -0.06
N ALA A 38 4.80 -0.13 -0.88
CA ALA A 38 4.65 1.24 -1.40
C ALA A 38 4.53 2.25 -0.26
N LEU A 39 3.66 1.96 0.72
CA LEU A 39 3.44 2.79 1.89
C LEU A 39 4.73 2.96 2.70
N VAL A 40 5.41 1.86 3.03
CA VAL A 40 6.61 1.90 3.88
C VAL A 40 7.75 2.64 3.18
N ASP A 41 8.00 2.33 1.91
CA ASP A 41 9.04 2.99 1.13
C ASP A 41 8.80 4.49 1.07
N GLU A 42 7.57 4.92 0.74
CA GLU A 42 7.23 6.35 0.74
C GLU A 42 7.36 6.97 2.13
N THR A 43 6.86 6.30 3.18
CA THR A 43 6.89 6.80 4.56
C THR A 43 8.31 7.09 5.03
N ILE A 44 9.27 6.23 4.69
CA ILE A 44 10.69 6.43 5.00
C ILE A 44 11.24 7.58 4.18
N MET A 45 10.97 7.63 2.87
CA MET A 45 11.50 8.65 1.97
C MET A 45 11.00 10.06 2.26
N VAL A 46 9.82 10.22 2.86
CA VAL A 46 9.24 11.55 3.17
C VAL A 46 9.70 12.14 4.50
N GLN A 47 10.31 11.35 5.40
CA GLN A 47 10.79 11.85 6.71
C GLN A 47 11.78 13.01 6.55
N GLN A 48 11.63 14.07 7.35
CA GLN A 48 12.51 15.27 7.28
C GLN A 48 13.44 15.40 8.50
N SER A 49 13.55 14.36 9.32
CA SER A 49 14.36 14.42 10.55
C SER A 49 15.80 13.96 10.29
N PRO A 50 16.82 14.74 10.75
CA PRO A 50 18.23 14.37 10.61
C PRO A 50 18.59 13.01 11.22
N SER A 51 17.84 12.56 12.23
CA SER A 51 18.04 11.26 12.87
C SER A 51 17.78 10.07 11.94
N VAL A 52 17.10 10.28 10.81
CA VAL A 52 16.68 9.22 9.88
C VAL A 52 17.47 9.27 8.57
N ASP A 53 18.27 10.31 8.32
CA ASP A 53 18.97 10.53 7.04
C ASP A 53 19.87 9.36 6.64
N SER A 54 20.60 8.78 7.59
CA SER A 54 21.43 7.59 7.35
C SER A 54 20.60 6.37 6.94
N VAL A 55 19.40 6.23 7.51
CA VAL A 55 18.45 5.18 7.15
C VAL A 55 17.89 5.44 5.76
N LYS A 56 17.46 6.67 5.46
CA LYS A 56 16.92 7.07 4.15
C LYS A 56 17.92 6.83 3.02
N ALA A 57 19.16 7.29 3.18
CA ALA A 57 20.21 7.11 2.17
C ALA A 57 20.47 5.62 1.88
N SER A 58 20.50 4.78 2.91
CA SER A 58 20.62 3.33 2.72
C SER A 58 19.36 2.69 2.12
N TRP A 59 18.18 3.25 2.39
CA TRP A 59 16.90 2.72 1.91
C TRP A 59 16.70 3.01 0.42
N GLU A 60 17.07 4.21 -0.02
CA GLU A 60 16.95 4.68 -1.40
C GLU A 60 17.69 3.76 -2.39
N LEU A 61 18.83 3.19 -2.00
CA LEU A 61 19.59 2.26 -2.82
C LEU A 61 18.86 0.94 -3.07
N SER A 62 18.00 0.52 -2.15
CA SER A 62 17.36 -0.79 -2.22
C SER A 62 16.04 -0.81 -1.43
N PRO A 63 15.02 -0.08 -1.91
CA PRO A 63 13.70 -0.03 -1.28
C PRO A 63 13.00 -1.39 -1.38
N LEU A 64 11.99 -1.63 -0.54
CA LEU A 64 11.28 -2.91 -0.50
C LEU A 64 10.64 -3.25 -1.84
N GLN A 65 10.11 -2.26 -2.54
CA GLN A 65 9.50 -2.47 -3.84
C GLN A 65 10.48 -2.89 -4.93
N LEU A 66 11.69 -2.35 -4.93
CA LEU A 66 12.73 -2.82 -5.82
C LEU A 66 13.13 -4.25 -5.45
N LYS A 67 13.31 -4.55 -4.16
CA LYS A 67 13.74 -5.87 -3.69
C LYS A 67 12.71 -6.98 -3.95
N LEU A 68 11.44 -6.70 -3.73
CA LEU A 68 10.37 -7.71 -3.73
C LEU A 68 9.57 -7.76 -5.02
N PHE A 69 9.48 -6.64 -5.75
CA PHE A 69 8.64 -6.51 -6.95
C PHE A 69 9.42 -6.04 -8.18
N GLY A 70 10.71 -5.71 -8.05
CA GLY A 70 11.54 -5.25 -9.17
C GLY A 70 11.06 -3.92 -9.78
N SER A 71 10.26 -3.13 -9.06
CA SER A 71 9.64 -1.91 -9.57
C SER A 71 10.04 -0.69 -8.75
N GLN A 72 10.28 0.42 -9.44
CA GLN A 72 10.46 1.77 -8.85
C GLN A 72 9.26 2.69 -9.13
N LEU A 73 8.24 2.20 -9.83
CA LEU A 73 7.12 3.00 -10.35
C LEU A 73 5.85 2.91 -9.51
N ALA A 74 5.98 2.57 -8.23
CA ALA A 74 4.78 2.28 -7.48
C ALA A 74 3.92 3.47 -7.11
N GLY A 75 4.49 4.69 -7.10
CA GLY A 75 3.69 5.89 -6.93
C GLY A 75 2.57 6.00 -7.97
N GLU A 76 2.76 5.44 -9.17
CA GLU A 76 1.75 5.38 -10.22
C GLU A 76 1.01 4.04 -10.24
N GLN A 77 1.76 2.94 -10.20
CA GLN A 77 1.20 1.59 -10.34
C GLN A 77 0.29 1.21 -9.17
N PHE A 78 0.49 1.77 -7.97
CA PHE A 78 -0.46 1.65 -6.85
C PHE A 78 -1.87 2.05 -7.27
N PHE A 79 -2.02 3.19 -7.96
CA PHE A 79 -3.33 3.67 -8.37
C PHE A 79 -3.91 2.87 -9.54
N THR A 80 -3.07 2.34 -10.43
CA THR A 80 -3.52 1.40 -11.46
C THR A 80 -4.11 0.13 -10.85
N VAL A 81 -3.44 -0.44 -9.84
CA VAL A 81 -3.96 -1.62 -9.12
C VAL A 81 -5.23 -1.24 -8.36
N LEU A 82 -5.27 -0.08 -7.71
CA LEU A 82 -6.46 0.41 -7.00
C LEU A 82 -7.69 0.48 -7.91
N GLU A 83 -7.58 1.07 -9.10
CA GLU A 83 -8.71 1.15 -10.04
C GLU A 83 -9.18 -0.25 -10.49
N ASN A 84 -8.26 -1.19 -10.70
CA ASN A 84 -8.61 -2.58 -11.02
C ASN A 84 -9.34 -3.27 -9.87
N LEU A 85 -8.93 -3.04 -8.61
CA LEU A 85 -9.61 -3.59 -7.44
C LEU A 85 -11.03 -3.01 -7.30
N ARG A 86 -11.19 -1.70 -7.52
CA ARG A 86 -12.50 -1.02 -7.52
C ARG A 86 -13.44 -1.61 -8.57
N ALA A 87 -12.93 -1.91 -9.77
CA ALA A 87 -13.72 -2.51 -10.85
C ALA A 87 -14.20 -3.92 -10.54
N GLN A 88 -13.46 -4.70 -9.76
CA GLN A 88 -13.82 -6.08 -9.38
C GLN A 88 -14.76 -6.15 -8.16
N GLY A 89 -14.91 -5.05 -7.41
CA GLY A 89 -15.91 -4.93 -6.34
C GLY A 89 -15.73 -5.94 -5.19
N VAL A 90 -16.82 -6.63 -4.82
CA VAL A 90 -16.89 -7.49 -3.61
C VAL A 90 -15.82 -8.59 -3.60
N GLU A 91 -15.47 -9.16 -4.76
CA GLU A 91 -14.49 -10.25 -4.85
C GLU A 91 -13.08 -9.83 -4.38
N ARG A 92 -12.73 -8.57 -4.65
CA ARG A 92 -11.42 -7.98 -4.30
C ARG A 92 -11.49 -7.06 -3.09
N LEU A 93 -12.62 -7.04 -2.38
CA LEU A 93 -12.85 -6.16 -1.25
C LEU A 93 -11.73 -6.23 -0.19
N PRO A 94 -11.20 -7.41 0.20
CA PRO A 94 -10.13 -7.46 1.20
C PRO A 94 -8.85 -6.70 0.80
N ALA A 95 -8.43 -6.78 -0.47
CA ALA A 95 -7.30 -6.01 -0.95
C ALA A 95 -7.65 -4.53 -1.08
N LEU A 96 -8.85 -4.22 -1.56
CA LEU A 96 -9.33 -2.84 -1.68
C LEU A 96 -9.30 -2.08 -0.34
N GLU A 97 -9.71 -2.75 0.74
CA GLU A 97 -9.65 -2.21 2.10
C GLU A 97 -8.22 -1.90 2.53
N VAL A 98 -7.25 -2.76 2.22
CA VAL A 98 -5.84 -2.51 2.57
C VAL A 98 -5.29 -1.33 1.77
N PHE A 99 -5.63 -1.19 0.50
CA PHE A 99 -5.24 -0.02 -0.29
C PHE A 99 -5.84 1.27 0.29
N HIS A 100 -7.12 1.25 0.68
CA HIS A 100 -7.74 2.38 1.38
C HIS A 100 -7.03 2.70 2.69
N TYR A 101 -6.65 1.67 3.46
CA TYR A 101 -5.91 1.83 4.71
C TYR A 101 -4.53 2.45 4.47
N CYS A 102 -3.81 2.05 3.41
CA CYS A 102 -2.55 2.68 3.03
C CYS A 102 -2.71 4.18 2.74
N LEU A 103 -3.79 4.58 2.06
CA LEU A 103 -4.07 5.99 1.80
C LEU A 103 -4.39 6.76 3.10
N LEU A 104 -5.17 6.17 4.02
CA LEU A 104 -5.47 6.76 5.33
C LEU A 104 -4.21 6.95 6.19
N LEU A 105 -3.22 6.07 6.05
CA LEU A 105 -1.92 6.18 6.71
C LEU A 105 -0.98 7.21 6.05
N GLY A 106 -1.43 7.88 4.98
CA GLY A 106 -0.72 9.00 4.37
C GLY A 106 0.09 8.65 3.12
N PHE A 107 -0.12 7.48 2.52
CA PHE A 107 0.42 7.20 1.18
C PHE A 107 -0.19 8.17 0.16
N GLN A 108 0.66 8.85 -0.61
CA GLN A 108 0.25 9.81 -1.62
C GLN A 108 0.60 9.35 -3.04
N GLY A 109 1.73 8.68 -3.23
CA GLY A 109 2.26 8.31 -4.54
C GLY A 109 2.28 9.52 -5.49
N LYS A 110 1.81 9.33 -6.73
CA LYS A 110 1.75 10.38 -7.75
C LYS A 110 1.01 11.65 -7.32
N TYR A 111 0.03 11.56 -6.42
CA TYR A 111 -0.74 12.72 -5.98
C TYR A 111 0.07 13.72 -5.16
N ARG A 112 1.22 13.31 -4.60
CA ARG A 112 2.12 14.19 -3.85
C ARG A 112 2.60 15.39 -4.69
N LEU A 113 2.79 15.18 -5.99
CA LEU A 113 3.28 16.20 -6.93
C LEU A 113 2.19 16.69 -7.88
N GLU A 114 1.27 15.82 -8.29
CA GLU A 114 0.29 16.14 -9.34
C GLU A 114 -0.93 16.93 -8.82
N ALA A 115 -1.53 16.51 -7.70
CA ALA A 115 -2.77 17.07 -7.20
C ALA A 115 -3.07 16.67 -5.73
N PRO A 116 -2.33 17.23 -4.75
CA PRO A 116 -2.49 16.86 -3.34
C PRO A 116 -3.92 17.07 -2.80
N GLU A 117 -4.67 18.01 -3.37
CA GLU A 117 -6.04 18.30 -2.99
C GLU A 117 -7.04 17.19 -3.40
N LYS A 118 -6.73 16.43 -4.46
CA LYS A 118 -7.62 15.38 -4.99
C LYS A 118 -7.56 14.10 -4.17
N ILE A 119 -6.48 13.85 -3.44
CA ILE A 119 -6.31 12.59 -2.73
C ILE A 119 -7.34 12.41 -1.61
N ASN A 120 -7.70 13.50 -0.92
CA ASN A 120 -8.70 13.46 0.15
C ASN A 120 -10.08 13.10 -0.39
N TYR A 121 -10.42 13.59 -1.59
CA TYR A 121 -11.67 13.21 -2.26
C TYR A 121 -11.66 11.73 -2.65
N LEU A 122 -10.54 11.22 -3.18
CA LEU A 122 -10.38 9.80 -3.50
C LEU A 122 -10.54 8.93 -2.24
N ILE A 123 -9.90 9.29 -1.12
CA ILE A 123 -9.98 8.56 0.15
C ILE A 123 -11.42 8.50 0.66
N ALA A 124 -12.12 9.64 0.66
CA ALA A 124 -13.51 9.70 1.13
C ALA A 124 -14.43 8.85 0.24
N ARG A 125 -14.31 8.99 -1.09
CA ARG A 125 -15.11 8.22 -2.05
C ARG A 125 -14.85 6.72 -1.94
N LEU A 126 -13.59 6.32 -1.78
CA LEU A 126 -13.23 4.91 -1.65
C LEU A 126 -13.81 4.31 -0.35
N GLY A 127 -13.85 5.09 0.73
CA GLY A 127 -14.51 4.69 1.98
C GLY A 127 -16.00 4.43 1.77
N ASP A 128 -16.71 5.35 1.12
CA ASP A 128 -18.13 5.19 0.78
C ASP A 128 -18.37 3.96 -0.12
N GLU A 129 -17.49 3.70 -1.10
CA GLU A 129 -17.56 2.51 -1.96
C GLU A 129 -17.37 1.21 -1.17
N ILE A 130 -16.40 1.16 -0.24
CA ILE A 130 -16.16 0.00 0.62
C ILE A 130 -17.36 -0.27 1.54
N ASP A 131 -17.93 0.76 2.17
CA ASP A 131 -19.09 0.61 3.05
C ASP A 131 -20.31 0.10 2.27
N PHE A 132 -20.52 0.61 1.06
CA PHE A 132 -21.55 0.10 0.15
C PHE A 132 -21.34 -1.38 -0.20
N LEU A 133 -20.12 -1.79 -0.56
CA LEU A 133 -19.79 -3.19 -0.89
C LEU A 133 -19.95 -4.15 0.30
N LYS A 134 -19.79 -3.66 1.54
CA LYS A 134 -20.06 -4.41 2.77
C LYS A 134 -21.54 -4.56 3.09
N GLY A 135 -22.43 -3.89 2.36
CA GLY A 135 -23.85 -3.86 2.66
C GLY A 135 -24.19 -3.02 3.89
N LYS A 136 -23.27 -2.15 4.37
CA LYS A 136 -23.61 -1.16 5.38
C LYS A 136 -24.45 -0.07 4.71
N LYS A 137 -25.76 -0.12 4.89
CA LYS A 137 -26.63 1.03 4.57
C LYS A 137 -26.19 2.21 5.45
N ARG A 138 -26.00 3.38 4.85
CA ARG A 138 -26.01 4.66 5.56
C ARG A 138 -27.44 4.84 6.08
N ASP A 139 -27.64 4.53 7.36
CA ASP A 139 -28.80 5.00 8.11
C ASP A 139 -28.74 6.52 8.29
#